data_AF-A0A9E5KMD2-F1
#
_entry.id   AF-A0A9E5KMD2-F1
#
_cell.length_a   1.000
_cell.length_b   1.000
_cell.length_c   1.000
_cell.angle_alpha   90.00
_cell.angle_beta   90.00
_cell.angle_gamma   90.00
#
_symmetry.space_group_name_H-M   'P 1'
#
loop_
_entity.id
_entity.type
_entity.pdbx_description
1 polymer ?
#
loop_
_entity_poly.entity_id
_entity_poly.type
_entity_poly.pdbx_seq_one_letter_code
_entity_poly.pdbx_strand_id
1 'polypeptide(L)'
;MSGSLAPVLAIVWMTPLIGAAVAAVLVPLLIALYFLKLRRRATAVPSTLLWKRSVEDVRANTPFQRLRPSILLFLQLGLLAFVAFALMQPRMDLGLSSGGRSVIIIDASASMSATDLDGKKSRLAIAKEQAKERVEQLFAGGLFSSIPGETMVISFSDTAKIMQPFTRSSGDLQRA
;
A
#
# COMPACT_ATOMS: atom_id res chain seq x y z
N MET A 1 28.59 12.05 -13.49
CA MET A 1 27.12 12.28 -13.62
C MET A 1 26.40 11.06 -13.08
N SER A 2 26.15 11.04 -11.77
CA SER A 2 25.38 9.96 -11.12
C SER A 2 23.91 10.38 -11.17
N GLY A 3 23.13 9.71 -12.02
CA GLY A 3 21.69 9.89 -12.07
C GLY A 3 21.07 9.48 -10.74
N SER A 4 20.58 10.46 -9.99
CA SER A 4 19.65 10.25 -8.89
C SER A 4 18.41 9.57 -9.47
N LEU A 5 18.34 8.26 -9.34
CA LEU A 5 17.10 7.53 -9.57
C LEU A 5 16.22 7.86 -8.38
N ALA A 6 15.25 8.75 -8.62
CA ALA A 6 14.14 9.00 -7.71
C ALA A 6 13.62 7.65 -7.17
N PRO A 7 13.16 7.57 -5.91
CA PRO A 7 12.57 6.35 -5.40
C PRO A 7 11.39 6.00 -6.30
N VAL A 8 11.58 5.00 -7.16
CA VAL A 8 10.50 4.42 -7.94
C VAL A 8 9.51 3.92 -6.90
N LEU A 9 8.27 4.41 -6.95
CA LEU A 9 7.17 3.90 -6.13
C LEU A 9 7.00 2.41 -6.45
N ALA A 10 7.74 1.57 -5.72
CA ALA A 10 7.66 0.14 -5.84
C ALA A 10 6.39 -0.29 -5.11
N ILE A 11 5.35 -0.61 -5.89
CA ILE A 11 4.16 -1.25 -5.35
C ILE A 11 4.48 -2.72 -5.23
N VAL A 12 4.66 -3.19 -3.99
CA VAL A 12 4.86 -4.59 -3.69
C VAL A 12 3.53 -5.18 -3.24
N TRP A 13 3.13 -6.25 -3.91
CA TRP A 13 1.90 -6.98 -3.61
C TRP A 13 2.26 -8.22 -2.79
N MET A 14 1.84 -8.27 -1.52
CA MET A 14 2.14 -9.45 -0.68
C MET A 14 1.27 -10.66 -1.04
N THR A 15 0.00 -10.43 -1.40
CA THR A 15 -0.98 -11.50 -1.65
C THR A 15 -1.83 -11.26 -2.90
N PRO A 16 -1.20 -11.03 -4.08
CA PRO A 16 -1.96 -10.74 -5.31
C PRO A 16 -2.86 -11.91 -5.73
N LEU A 17 -2.41 -13.14 -5.50
CA LEU A 17 -3.13 -14.36 -5.89
C LEU A 17 -4.44 -14.55 -5.10
N ILE A 18 -4.44 -14.20 -3.81
CA ILE A 18 -5.62 -14.35 -2.95
C ILE A 18 -6.72 -13.38 -3.37
N GLY A 19 -6.37 -12.09 -3.54
CA GLY A 19 -7.35 -11.11 -4.01
C GLY A 19 -7.91 -11.45 -5.39
N ALA A 20 -7.07 -11.96 -6.30
CA ALA A 20 -7.50 -12.41 -7.62
C ALA A 20 -8.45 -13.61 -7.55
N ALA A 21 -8.14 -14.62 -6.71
CA ALA A 21 -9.00 -15.80 -6.54
C ALA A 21 -10.37 -15.44 -5.94
N VAL A 22 -10.39 -14.55 -4.95
CA VAL A 22 -11.63 -14.08 -4.32
C VAL A 22 -12.51 -13.31 -5.33
N ALA A 23 -11.92 -12.42 -6.12
CA ALA A 23 -12.63 -11.73 -7.19
C ALA A 23 -13.16 -12.71 -8.25
N ALA A 24 -12.35 -13.70 -8.65
CA ALA A 24 -12.72 -14.70 -9.65
C ALA A 24 -13.92 -15.56 -9.24
N VAL A 25 -14.15 -15.76 -7.93
CA VAL A 25 -15.30 -16.53 -7.43
C VAL A 25 -16.52 -15.62 -7.18
N LEU A 26 -16.33 -14.49 -6.51
CA LEU A 26 -17.46 -13.65 -6.08
C LEU A 26 -18.11 -12.87 -7.23
N VAL A 27 -17.35 -12.42 -8.23
CA VAL A 27 -17.90 -11.69 -9.39
C VAL A 27 -18.90 -12.55 -10.17
N PRO A 28 -18.55 -13.76 -10.67
CA PRO A 28 -19.51 -14.58 -11.40
C PRO A 28 -20.65 -15.07 -10.52
N LEU A 29 -20.43 -15.33 -9.23
CA LEU A 29 -21.50 -15.70 -8.30
C LEU A 29 -22.53 -14.57 -8.14
N LEU A 30 -22.07 -13.33 -7.99
CA LEU A 30 -22.95 -12.16 -7.90
C LEU A 30 -23.75 -11.95 -9.18
N ILE A 31 -23.11 -12.12 -10.34
CA ILE A 31 -23.77 -12.06 -11.65
C ILE A 31 -24.83 -13.17 -11.77
N ALA A 32 -24.50 -14.41 -11.40
CA ALA A 32 -25.42 -15.54 -11.43
C ALA A 32 -26.64 -15.31 -10.52
N LEU A 33 -26.43 -14.80 -9.30
CA LEU A 33 -27.50 -14.42 -8.39
C LEU A 33 -28.37 -13.29 -8.93
N TYR A 34 -27.78 -12.33 -9.66
CA TYR A 34 -28.54 -11.27 -10.32
C TYR A 34 -29.43 -11.80 -11.44
N PHE A 35 -28.93 -12.74 -12.25
CA PHE A 35 -29.73 -13.44 -13.27
C PHE A 35 -30.89 -14.21 -12.65
N LEU A 36 -30.65 -14.90 -11.53
CA LEU A 36 -31.67 -15.69 -10.86
C LEU A 36 -32.77 -14.83 -10.21
N LYS A 37 -32.47 -13.55 -9.93
CA LYS A 37 -33.44 -12.58 -9.41
C LYS A 37 -34.37 -12.05 -10.51
N LEU A 38 -35.17 -12.95 -11.07
CA LEU A 38 -36.20 -12.61 -12.06
C LEU A 38 -37.35 -11.86 -11.37
N ARG A 39 -37.31 -10.51 -11.38
CA ARG A 39 -38.43 -9.67 -10.92
C ARG A 39 -39.59 -9.75 -11.91
N ARG A 40 -40.50 -10.70 -11.71
CA ARG A 40 -41.80 -10.73 -12.40
C ARG A 40 -42.66 -9.61 -11.83
N ARG A 41 -42.90 -8.57 -12.62
CA ARG A 41 -43.84 -7.49 -12.25
C ARG A 41 -45.21 -7.90 -12.77
N ALA A 42 -46.14 -8.20 -11.87
CA ALA A 42 -47.52 -8.41 -12.25
C ALA A 42 -48.12 -7.06 -12.66
N THR A 43 -48.47 -6.93 -13.93
CA THR A 43 -49.16 -5.76 -14.46
C THR A 43 -50.64 -6.11 -14.60
N ALA A 44 -51.53 -5.29 -14.05
CA ALA A 44 -52.97 -5.49 -14.23
C ALA A 44 -53.32 -5.16 -15.69
N VAL A 45 -53.80 -6.15 -16.44
CA VAL A 45 -54.22 -5.98 -17.84
C VAL A 45 -55.75 -6.16 -17.91
N PRO A 46 -56.50 -5.28 -18.62
CA PRO A 46 -57.98 -5.31 -18.62
C PRO A 46 -58.64 -6.56 -19.21
N SER A 47 -57.91 -7.39 -19.95
CA SER A 47 -58.45 -8.62 -20.56
C SER A 47 -57.37 -9.69 -20.73
N THR A 48 -57.66 -10.91 -20.27
CA THR A 48 -56.80 -12.10 -20.41
C THR A 48 -57.11 -12.92 -21.67
N LEU A 49 -58.17 -12.55 -22.41
CA LEU A 49 -58.68 -13.30 -23.57
C LEU A 49 -57.70 -13.27 -24.76
N LEU A 50 -57.02 -12.14 -24.99
CA LEU A 50 -56.01 -12.00 -26.05
C LEU A 50 -54.66 -12.65 -25.68
N TRP A 51 -54.37 -12.79 -24.38
CA TRP A 51 -53.10 -13.35 -23.90
C TRP A 51 -53.00 -14.85 -24.10
N LYS A 52 -54.12 -15.59 -24.04
CA LYS A 52 -54.15 -17.05 -24.27
C LYS A 52 -53.58 -17.46 -25.63
N ARG A 53 -53.61 -16.59 -26.65
CA ARG A 53 -53.06 -16.84 -27.99
C ARG A 53 -51.57 -16.51 -28.15
N SER A 54 -50.96 -15.77 -27.22
CA SER A 54 -49.54 -15.38 -27.27
C SER A 54 -48.63 -16.21 -26.35
N VAL A 55 -49.16 -17.21 -25.65
CA VAL A 55 -48.37 -18.07 -24.73
C VAL A 55 -47.50 -19.10 -25.50
N GLU A 56 -47.81 -19.40 -26.76
CA GLU A 56 -47.02 -20.35 -27.56
C GLU A 56 -45.67 -19.79 -28.05
N ASP A 57 -45.53 -18.46 -28.16
CA ASP A 57 -44.27 -17.79 -28.55
C ASP A 57 -43.29 -17.53 -27.39
N VAL A 58 -43.69 -17.83 -26.15
CA VAL A 58 -42.84 -17.65 -24.96
C VAL A 58 -41.77 -18.75 -24.84
N ARG A 59 -41.76 -19.75 -25.74
CA ARG A 59 -40.70 -20.77 -25.84
C ARG A 59 -39.38 -20.28 -26.44
N ALA A 60 -39.29 -19.02 -26.87
CA ALA A 60 -38.05 -18.40 -27.33
C ALA A 60 -37.57 -17.28 -26.40
N ASN A 61 -37.91 -17.33 -25.10
CA ASN A 61 -37.43 -16.33 -24.15
C ASN A 61 -35.95 -16.59 -23.85
N THR A 62 -35.12 -16.04 -24.74
CA THR A 62 -33.65 -15.99 -24.73
C THR A 62 -33.06 -16.24 -23.34
N PRO A 63 -32.26 -17.30 -23.15
CA PRO A 63 -31.67 -17.62 -21.85
C PRO A 63 -30.73 -16.51 -21.33
N PHE A 64 -30.34 -15.59 -22.22
CA PHE A 64 -29.56 -14.38 -21.94
C PHE A 64 -30.40 -13.11 -22.18
N GLN A 65 -31.56 -12.96 -21.53
CA GLN A 65 -32.21 -11.65 -21.48
C GLN A 65 -31.18 -10.63 -21.00
N ARG A 66 -30.92 -9.60 -21.83
CA ARG A 66 -29.94 -8.51 -21.59
C ARG A 66 -29.95 -8.15 -20.10
N LEU A 67 -28.80 -8.33 -19.42
CA LEU A 67 -28.57 -7.80 -18.08
C LEU A 67 -29.04 -6.36 -18.09
N ARG A 68 -30.17 -6.04 -17.44
CA ARG A 68 -30.56 -4.64 -17.28
C ARG A 68 -29.51 -4.03 -16.35
N PRO A 69 -28.64 -3.13 -16.84
CA PRO A 69 -27.65 -2.52 -15.99
C PRO A 69 -28.40 -1.71 -14.93
N SER A 70 -28.29 -2.11 -13.67
CA SER A 70 -28.77 -1.31 -12.56
C SER A 70 -27.57 -0.62 -11.90
N ILE A 71 -27.74 0.64 -11.51
CA ILE A 71 -26.73 1.39 -10.76
C ILE A 71 -26.31 0.59 -9.51
N LEU A 72 -27.25 -0.14 -8.90
CA LEU A 72 -26.99 -1.02 -7.76
C LEU A 72 -26.01 -2.16 -8.08
N LEU A 73 -26.10 -2.77 -9.27
CA LEU A 73 -25.16 -3.82 -9.71
C LEU A 73 -23.75 -3.26 -9.87
N PHE A 74 -23.61 -2.07 -10.47
CA PHE A 74 -22.29 -1.42 -10.57
C PHE A 74 -21.70 -1.08 -9.21
N LEU A 75 -22.54 -0.62 -8.28
CA LEU A 75 -22.10 -0.30 -6.93
C LEU A 75 -21.66 -1.56 -6.16
N GLN A 76 -22.38 -2.67 -6.32
CA GLN A 76 -21.99 -3.97 -5.77
C GLN A 76 -20.67 -4.47 -6.35
N LEU A 77 -20.49 -4.37 -7.67
CA LEU A 77 -19.27 -4.79 -8.35
C LEU A 77 -18.07 -3.91 -7.95
N GLY A 78 -18.29 -2.60 -7.81
CA GLY A 78 -17.29 -1.65 -7.32
C GLY A 78 -16.86 -1.97 -5.89
N LEU A 79 -17.83 -2.21 -4.98
CA LEU A 79 -17.53 -2.62 -3.60
C LEU A 79 -16.72 -3.93 -3.58
N LEU A 80 -17.09 -4.91 -4.40
CA LEU A 80 -16.38 -6.17 -4.49
C LEU A 80 -14.95 -5.98 -5.01
N ALA A 81 -14.76 -5.11 -6.00
CA ALA A 81 -13.44 -4.75 -6.51
C ALA A 81 -12.59 -4.07 -5.43
N PHE A 82 -13.17 -3.16 -4.62
CA PHE A 82 -12.47 -2.55 -3.48
C PHE A 82 -12.07 -3.57 -2.43
N VAL A 83 -12.93 -4.53 -2.11
CA VAL A 83 -12.61 -5.62 -1.16
C VAL A 83 -11.49 -6.50 -1.72
N ALA A 84 -11.58 -6.90 -2.99
CA ALA A 84 -10.53 -7.69 -3.63
C ALA A 84 -9.20 -6.92 -3.65
N PHE A 85 -9.23 -5.63 -3.97
CA PHE A 85 -8.06 -4.76 -3.95
C PHE A 85 -7.46 -4.62 -2.54
N ALA A 86 -8.30 -4.46 -1.51
CA ALA A 86 -7.84 -4.42 -0.13
C ALA A 86 -7.19 -5.76 0.30
N LEU A 87 -7.74 -6.89 -0.16
CA LEU A 87 -7.18 -8.23 0.09
C LEU A 87 -5.87 -8.49 -0.65
N MET A 88 -5.62 -7.81 -1.78
CA MET A 88 -4.32 -7.88 -2.45
C MET A 88 -3.19 -7.21 -1.64
N GLN A 89 -3.55 -6.45 -0.59
CA GLN A 89 -2.62 -5.74 0.30
C GLN A 89 -1.54 -4.97 -0.46
N PRO A 90 -1.91 -3.97 -1.29
CA PRO A 90 -0.93 -3.14 -1.97
C PRO A 90 -0.12 -2.36 -0.93
N ARG A 91 1.17 -2.65 -0.84
CA ARG A 91 2.11 -1.83 -0.06
C ARG A 91 2.89 -0.95 -1.01
N MET A 92 2.84 0.35 -0.73
CA MET A 92 3.73 1.32 -1.37
C MET A 92 4.96 1.46 -0.48
N ASP A 93 6.12 0.99 -0.95
CA ASP A 93 7.39 1.30 -0.31
C ASP A 93 7.77 2.75 -0.65
N LEU A 94 7.23 3.68 0.13
CA LEU A 94 7.51 5.11 -0.02
C LEU A 94 8.90 5.52 0.54
N GLY A 95 9.76 4.55 0.88
CA GLY A 95 10.99 4.80 1.64
C GLY A 95 10.72 5.32 3.07
N LEU A 96 9.45 5.39 3.47
CA LEU A 96 9.00 5.77 4.79
C LEU A 96 9.15 4.55 5.68
N SER A 97 10.26 4.47 6.41
CA SER A 97 10.45 3.49 7.47
C SER A 97 9.34 3.67 8.51
N SER A 98 8.32 2.82 8.44
CA SER A 98 7.22 2.75 9.39
C SER A 98 7.77 2.57 10.80
N GLY A 99 7.62 3.59 11.67
CA GLY A 99 7.67 3.51 13.13
C GLY A 99 8.71 2.57 13.76
N GLY A 100 9.85 2.38 13.10
CA GLY A 100 10.80 1.32 13.41
C GLY A 100 11.83 1.80 14.42
N ARG A 101 12.41 0.85 15.15
CA ARG A 101 13.62 1.10 15.94
C ARG A 101 14.82 1.11 15.00
N SER A 102 15.45 2.26 14.84
CA SER A 102 16.67 2.41 14.05
C SER A 102 17.88 2.50 14.97
N VAL A 103 18.97 1.83 14.61
CA VAL A 103 20.23 1.90 15.35
C VAL A 103 21.30 2.40 14.40
N ILE A 104 21.86 3.57 14.69
CA ILE A 104 22.99 4.14 13.97
C ILE A 104 24.24 3.80 14.75
N ILE A 105 25.17 3.10 14.09
CA ILE A 105 26.47 2.73 14.66
C ILE A 105 27.55 3.50 13.90
N ILE A 106 28.35 4.29 14.63
CA ILE A 106 29.44 5.10 14.08
C ILE A 106 30.76 4.49 14.55
N ASP A 107 31.61 4.11 13.60
CA ASP A 107 32.99 3.72 13.89
C ASP A 107 33.80 4.97 14.31
N ALA A 108 34.42 4.90 15.49
CA ALA A 108 35.25 5.93 16.10
C ALA A 108 36.69 5.44 16.35
N SER A 109 37.12 4.39 15.63
CA SER A 109 38.50 3.88 15.67
C SER A 109 39.51 4.91 15.16
N ALA A 110 40.79 4.75 15.52
CA ALA A 110 41.87 5.65 15.09
C ALA A 110 41.99 5.76 13.56
N SER A 111 41.58 4.71 12.82
CA SER A 111 41.55 4.71 11.35
C SER A 111 40.60 5.76 10.76
N MET A 112 39.57 6.16 11.52
CA MET A 112 38.58 7.15 11.11
C MET A 112 39.08 8.60 11.20
N SER A 113 40.26 8.82 11.80
CA SER A 113 40.94 10.12 11.80
C SER A 113 41.67 10.44 10.48
N ALA A 114 41.77 9.48 9.55
CA ALA A 114 42.38 9.69 8.25
C ALA A 114 41.59 10.71 7.40
N THR A 115 42.31 11.53 6.63
CA THR A 115 41.76 12.63 5.79
C THR A 115 41.80 12.33 4.28
N ASP A 116 42.00 11.06 3.92
CA ASP A 116 42.28 10.57 2.56
C ASP A 116 41.17 10.81 1.52
N LEU A 117 39.91 10.99 1.94
CA LEU A 117 38.79 11.15 1.01
C LEU A 117 38.67 12.56 0.41
N ASP A 118 38.81 13.60 1.24
CA ASP A 118 38.54 15.00 0.87
C ASP A 118 39.73 15.94 1.18
N GLY A 119 40.81 15.42 1.77
CA GLY A 119 42.01 16.17 2.18
C GLY A 119 41.79 17.19 3.31
N LYS A 120 40.55 17.60 3.58
CA LYS A 120 40.17 18.66 4.54
C LYS A 120 39.35 18.14 5.72
N LYS A 121 38.66 17.01 5.59
CA LYS A 121 37.80 16.42 6.61
C LYS A 121 38.27 15.00 6.93
N SER A 122 38.19 14.60 8.19
CA SER A 122 38.43 13.20 8.57
C SER A 122 37.27 12.31 8.11
N ARG A 123 37.54 11.02 7.89
CA ARG A 123 36.50 10.01 7.59
C ARG A 123 35.39 10.03 8.65
N LEU A 124 35.74 10.27 9.91
CA LEU A 124 34.78 10.46 11.01
C LEU A 124 33.86 11.69 10.81
N ALA A 125 34.40 12.81 10.34
CA ALA A 125 33.60 14.01 10.11
C ALA A 125 32.57 13.79 8.99
N ILE A 126 32.96 13.09 7.92
CA ILE A 126 32.06 12.69 6.83
C ILE A 126 30.97 11.74 7.34
N ALA A 127 31.33 10.74 8.15
CA ALA A 127 30.37 9.82 8.74
C ALA A 127 29.34 10.53 9.64
N LYS A 128 29.77 11.55 10.40
CA LYS A 128 28.86 12.38 11.21
C LYS A 128 27.89 13.20 10.35
N GLU A 129 28.35 13.76 9.24
CA GLU A 129 27.47 14.49 8.30
C GLU A 129 26.44 13.56 7.67
N GLN A 130 26.85 12.39 7.19
CA GLN A 130 25.94 11.38 6.63
C GLN A 130 24.93 10.87 7.67
N ALA A 131 25.36 10.68 8.93
CA ALA A 131 24.47 10.29 10.01
C ALA A 131 23.41 11.37 10.29
N LYS A 132 23.80 12.65 10.30
CA LYS A 132 22.85 13.77 10.48
C LYS A 132 21.84 13.85 9.35
N GLU A 133 22.29 13.73 8.10
CA GLU A 133 21.39 13.71 6.95
C GLU A 133 20.40 12.54 7.03
N ARG A 134 20.87 11.35 7.46
CA ARG A 134 20.01 10.19 7.64
C ARG A 134 18.99 10.40 8.76
N VAL A 135 19.37 11.02 9.87
CA VAL A 135 18.45 11.41 10.96
C VAL A 135 17.42 12.40 10.42
N GLU A 136 17.82 13.43 9.68
CA GLU A 136 16.88 14.38 9.07
C GLU A 136 15.88 13.69 8.14
N GLN A 137 16.32 12.73 7.33
CA GLN A 137 15.41 11.93 6.49
C GLN A 137 14.44 11.06 7.30
N LEU A 138 14.88 10.52 8.45
CA LEU A 138 14.03 9.71 9.34
C LEU A 138 12.99 10.57 10.09
N PHE A 139 13.33 11.82 10.41
CA PHE A 139 12.48 12.77 11.13
C PHE A 139 11.81 13.82 10.22
N ALA A 140 11.99 13.72 8.90
CA ALA A 140 11.36 14.60 7.91
C ALA A 140 9.84 14.41 7.94
N GLY A 141 9.19 15.23 8.77
CA GLY A 141 7.74 15.27 8.97
C GLY A 141 7.01 15.75 7.72
N GLY A 142 6.80 14.85 6.75
CA GLY A 142 5.91 15.07 5.61
C GLY A 142 4.45 14.75 5.94
N LEU A 143 3.52 15.25 5.13
CA LEU A 143 2.06 14.99 5.25
C LEU A 143 1.71 13.48 5.26
N PHE A 144 2.63 12.65 4.73
CA PHE A 144 2.53 11.19 4.67
C PHE A 144 3.56 10.47 5.58
N SER A 145 4.35 11.21 6.38
CA SER A 145 5.35 10.61 7.25
C SER A 145 4.67 9.84 8.38
N SER A 146 5.05 8.56 8.53
CA SER A 146 4.64 7.74 9.67
C SER A 146 5.25 8.30 10.96
N ILE A 147 4.66 7.93 12.11
CA ILE A 147 5.16 8.27 13.45
C ILE A 147 6.69 8.16 13.48
N PRO A 148 7.43 9.22 13.91
CA PRO A 148 8.88 9.19 13.94
C PRO A 148 9.34 8.00 14.77
N GLY A 149 10.11 7.12 14.12
CA GLY A 149 10.69 5.94 14.76
C GLY A 149 11.66 6.34 15.86
N GLU A 150 11.87 5.44 16.82
CA GLU A 150 12.89 5.63 17.84
C GLU A 150 14.26 5.33 17.25
N THR A 151 15.20 6.26 17.37
CA THR A 151 16.57 6.09 16.90
C THR A 151 17.54 6.07 18.08
N MET A 152 18.51 5.16 18.04
CA MET A 152 19.61 5.05 19.00
C MET A 152 20.94 5.28 18.27
N VAL A 153 21.87 5.99 18.91
CA VAL A 153 23.23 6.22 18.38
C VAL A 153 24.24 5.50 19.28
N ILE A 154 25.07 4.66 18.65
CA ILE A 154 26.16 3.94 19.29
C ILE A 154 27.47 4.36 18.62
N SER A 155 28.48 4.68 19.41
CA SER A 155 29.86 4.77 18.93
C SER A 155 30.57 3.44 19.17
N PHE A 156 31.38 3.01 18.21
CA PHE A 156 32.12 1.77 18.28
C PHE A 156 33.60 2.01 18.00
N SER A 157 34.47 1.54 18.88
CA SER A 157 35.92 1.47 18.63
C SER A 157 36.47 0.17 19.24
N ASP A 158 37.11 0.24 20.40
CA ASP A 158 37.51 -0.95 21.17
C ASP A 158 36.35 -1.49 22.04
N THR A 159 35.36 -0.64 22.32
CA THR A 159 34.12 -1.02 23.02
C THR A 159 32.96 -0.23 22.45
N ALA A 160 31.77 -0.85 22.40
CA ALA A 160 30.54 -0.16 22.02
C ALA A 160 30.06 0.75 23.16
N LYS A 161 29.93 2.04 22.90
CA LYS A 161 29.36 3.01 23.86
C LYS A 161 28.08 3.62 23.28
N ILE A 162 26.98 3.47 24.02
CA ILE A 162 25.71 4.12 23.70
C ILE A 162 25.88 5.62 23.93
N MET A 163 25.78 6.41 22.87
CA MET A 163 25.88 7.87 22.93
C MET A 163 24.51 8.48 23.23
N GLN A 164 23.47 7.94 22.60
CA GLN A 164 22.09 8.37 22.79
C GLN A 164 21.18 7.14 22.75
N PRO A 165 20.43 6.83 23.83
CA PRO A 165 19.43 5.76 23.81
C PRO A 165 18.27 6.12 22.87
N PHE A 166 17.40 5.15 22.61
CA PHE A 166 16.21 5.32 21.77
C PHE A 166 15.45 6.60 22.11
N THR A 167 15.46 7.54 21.17
CA THR A 167 14.75 8.82 21.28
C THR A 167 13.98 9.10 19.99
N ARG A 168 12.91 9.88 20.14
CA ARG A 168 12.10 10.41 19.03
C ARG A 168 12.43 11.87 18.72
N SER A 169 13.43 12.43 19.42
CA SER A 169 13.88 13.81 19.24
C SER A 169 15.10 13.84 18.32
N SER A 170 14.94 14.44 17.13
CA SER A 170 16.05 14.72 16.23
C SER A 170 17.11 15.62 16.91
N GLY A 171 16.67 16.57 17.75
CA GLY A 171 17.57 17.48 18.45
C GLY A 171 18.51 16.78 19.44
N ASP A 172 18.05 15.71 20.09
CA ASP A 172 18.89 14.93 21.00
C ASP A 172 19.92 14.10 20.21
N LEU A 173 19.54 13.56 19.06
CA LEU A 173 20.41 12.79 18.17
C LEU A 173 21.50 13.64 17.51
N GLN A 174 21.19 14.90 17.18
CA GLN A 174 22.16 15.81 16.56
C GLN A 174 23.22 16.32 17.55
N ARG A 175 22.94 16.27 18.86
CA ARG A 175 23.86 16.68 19.93
C ARG A 175 24.79 15.56 20.39
N ALA A 176 24.39 14.31 20.22
CA ALA A 176 25.15 13.12 20.59
C ALA A 176 26.36 12.89 19.67
#